data_AF-A0A7S2D195-F1
#
_entry.id   AF-A0A7S2D195-F1
#
_cell.length_a   1.000
_cell.length_b   1.000
_cell.length_c   1.000
_cell.angle_alpha   90.00
_cell.angle_beta   90.00
_cell.angle_gamma   90.00
#
_symmetry.space_group_name_H-M   'P 1'
#
loop_
_entity.id
_entity.type
_entity.pdbx_description
1 polymer ?
#
loop_
_entity_poly.entity_id
_entity_poly.type
_entity_poly.pdbx_seq_one_letter_code
_entity_poly.pdbx_strand_id
1 'polypeptide(L)'
;IVAVVDPPRSGLHRSCLQAIRNCELIQRLVYVSCNPTGSLVEDTKALCGPVSKKLTGSPFYPVRAIPVDLFPSTDHCEMVILFERVGLYKPLAGTATDSVEGNAADIAATAEQEEATGTAEQSASTSATSSASK
;
A
#
# COMPACT_ATOMS: atom_id res chain seq x y z
N ILE A 1 8.67 -14.96 15.61
CA ILE A 1 7.98 -14.16 16.65
C ILE A 1 6.78 -13.45 16.00
N VAL A 2 5.72 -13.18 16.77
CA VAL A 2 4.58 -12.35 16.36
C VAL A 2 4.65 -11.03 17.11
N ALA A 3 4.60 -9.91 16.39
CA ALA A 3 4.45 -8.59 16.98
C ALA A 3 2.99 -8.14 16.90
N VAL A 4 2.50 -7.43 17.90
CA VAL A 4 1.17 -6.82 17.91
C VAL A 4 1.34 -5.33 18.19
N VAL A 5 0.70 -4.50 17.38
CA VAL A 5 0.74 -3.04 17.52
C VAL A 5 -0.68 -2.47 17.51
N ASP A 6 -0.93 -1.53 18.42
CA ASP A 6 -2.17 -0.78 18.57
C ASP A 6 -1.81 0.71 18.77
N PRO A 7 -1.48 1.43 17.69
CA PRO A 7 -1.02 2.81 17.75
C PRO A 7 -2.18 3.81 17.91
N PRO A 8 -1.89 5.06 18.33
CA PRO A 8 -2.88 6.13 18.33
C PRO A 8 -3.39 6.44 16.91
N ARG A 9 -4.44 7.28 16.78
CA ARG A 9 -5.05 7.62 15.47
C ARG A 9 -4.05 8.15 14.42
N SER A 10 -2.92 8.71 14.86
CA SER A 10 -1.83 9.20 13.99
C SER A 10 -0.97 8.09 13.36
N GLY A 11 -1.12 6.83 13.79
CA GLY A 11 -0.30 5.71 13.35
C GLY A 11 1.01 5.57 14.11
N LEU A 12 1.86 4.68 13.61
CA LEU A 12 3.20 4.41 14.12
C LEU A 12 4.18 5.52 13.74
N HIS A 13 5.08 5.83 14.67
CA HIS A 13 6.20 6.69 14.37
C HIS A 13 7.16 6.00 13.37
N ARG A 14 7.84 6.80 12.52
CA ARG A 14 8.76 6.29 11.49
C ARG A 14 9.86 5.39 12.05
N SER A 15 10.37 5.69 13.24
CA SER A 15 11.38 4.85 13.90
C SER A 15 10.82 3.47 14.29
N CYS A 16 9.55 3.38 14.70
CA CYS A 16 8.90 2.12 15.02
C CYS A 16 8.72 1.26 13.76
N LEU A 17 8.21 1.86 12.67
CA LEU A 17 8.09 1.18 11.37
C LEU A 17 9.44 0.63 10.91
N GLN A 18 10.50 1.43 11.04
CA GLN A 18 11.85 1.02 10.67
C GLN A 18 12.39 -0.11 11.55
N ALA A 19 12.17 -0.04 12.86
CA ALA A 19 12.59 -1.07 13.81
C ALA A 19 11.85 -2.40 13.55
N ILE A 20 10.54 -2.35 13.32
CA ILE A 20 9.72 -3.54 13.01
C ILE A 20 10.23 -4.20 11.71
N ARG A 21 10.50 -3.42 10.67
CA ARG A 21 11.03 -3.95 9.40
C ARG A 21 12.43 -4.55 9.54
N ASN A 22 13.30 -3.91 10.31
CA ASN A 22 14.69 -4.36 10.51
C ASN A 22 14.79 -5.59 11.42
N CYS A 23 13.76 -5.89 12.21
CA CYS A 23 13.74 -7.08 13.05
C CYS A 23 13.30 -8.31 12.23
N GLU A 24 14.27 -9.10 11.79
CA GLU A 24 14.03 -10.32 11.00
C GLU A 24 13.33 -11.43 11.80
N LEU A 25 13.39 -11.39 13.13
CA LEU A 25 12.68 -12.38 13.96
C LEU A 25 11.15 -12.19 13.96
N ILE A 26 10.68 -10.98 13.62
CA ILE A 26 9.25 -10.68 13.45
C ILE A 26 8.85 -11.20 12.06
N GLN A 27 8.18 -12.33 12.10
CA GLN A 27 7.74 -13.07 10.91
C GLN A 27 6.25 -12.80 10.63
N ARG A 28 5.50 -12.43 11.68
CA ARG A 28 4.10 -12.00 11.60
C ARG A 28 3.88 -10.73 12.42
N LEU A 29 3.06 -9.83 11.92
CA LEU A 29 2.70 -8.58 12.56
C LEU A 29 1.17 -8.45 12.52
N VAL A 30 0.55 -8.28 13.69
CA VAL A 30 -0.84 -7.90 13.82
C VAL A 30 -0.90 -6.41 14.09
N TYR A 31 -1.60 -5.68 13.23
CA TYR A 31 -1.81 -4.25 13.35
C TYR A 31 -3.28 -3.99 13.64
N VAL A 32 -3.59 -3.28 14.72
CA VAL A 32 -4.94 -2.79 15.06
C VAL A 32 -5.00 -1.30 14.75
N SER A 33 -6.04 -0.82 14.07
CA SER A 33 -6.18 0.59 13.69
C SER A 33 -7.59 1.12 13.82
N CYS A 34 -7.69 2.25 14.49
CA CYS A 34 -8.90 3.06 14.64
C CYS A 34 -9.03 4.14 13.54
N ASN A 35 -8.11 4.16 12.57
CA ASN A 35 -8.10 5.07 11.43
C ASN A 35 -7.71 4.32 10.14
N PRO A 36 -8.64 3.52 9.59
CA PRO A 36 -8.34 2.63 8.46
C PRO A 36 -8.10 3.35 7.14
N THR A 37 -8.58 4.59 6.98
CA THR A 37 -8.47 5.36 5.73
C THR A 37 -7.27 6.32 5.70
N GLY A 38 -6.74 6.69 6.88
CA GLY A 38 -5.62 7.61 7.01
C GLY A 38 -4.32 6.89 7.39
N SER A 39 -4.00 6.89 8.69
CA SER A 39 -2.68 6.45 9.18
C SER A 39 -2.38 4.98 8.87
N LEU A 40 -3.38 4.10 8.89
CA LEU A 40 -3.18 2.69 8.52
C LEU A 40 -2.66 2.54 7.09
N VAL A 41 -3.17 3.34 6.16
CA VAL A 41 -2.77 3.29 4.75
C VAL A 41 -1.31 3.72 4.60
N GLU A 42 -0.92 4.80 5.26
CA GLU A 42 0.46 5.31 5.24
C GLU A 42 1.46 4.34 5.89
N ASP A 43 1.08 3.74 7.02
CA ASP A 43 1.91 2.75 7.69
C ASP A 43 2.02 1.46 6.90
N THR A 44 0.94 1.02 6.25
CA THR A 44 0.95 -0.14 5.36
C THR A 44 1.89 0.09 4.17
N LYS A 45 1.87 1.27 3.55
CA LYS A 45 2.84 1.63 2.49
C LYS A 45 4.28 1.50 2.99
N ALA A 46 4.54 1.92 4.22
CA ALA A 46 5.87 1.81 4.83
C ALA A 46 6.25 0.36 5.19
N LEU A 47 5.33 -0.42 5.75
CA LEU A 47 5.57 -1.81 6.15
C LEU A 47 5.76 -2.74 4.94
N CYS A 48 5.07 -2.46 3.84
CA CYS A 48 5.07 -3.29 2.63
C CYS A 48 5.99 -2.76 1.52
N GLY A 49 6.44 -1.51 1.61
CA GLY A 49 7.24 -0.87 0.57
C GLY A 49 8.57 -1.57 0.28
N PRO A 50 9.11 -1.40 -0.94
CA PRO A 50 10.39 -1.98 -1.32
C PRO A 50 11.54 -1.43 -0.47
N VAL A 51 12.62 -2.21 -0.38
CA VAL A 51 13.82 -1.79 0.35
C VAL A 51 14.43 -0.59 -0.35
N SER A 52 14.70 0.47 0.41
CA SER A 52 15.34 1.69 -0.08
C SER A 52 16.27 2.29 0.97
N LYS A 53 17.04 3.33 0.60
CA LYS A 53 17.92 4.05 1.54
C LYS A 53 17.19 4.59 2.78
N LYS A 54 15.91 4.96 2.64
CA LYS A 54 15.09 5.53 3.71
C LYS A 54 14.22 4.48 4.44
N LEU A 55 14.12 3.28 3.89
CA LEU A 55 13.24 2.22 4.37
C LEU A 55 13.96 0.88 4.21
N THR A 56 14.75 0.54 5.22
CA THR A 56 15.53 -0.70 5.25
C THR A 56 14.73 -1.87 5.84
N GLY A 57 15.32 -3.06 5.83
CA GLY A 57 14.69 -4.27 6.35
C GLY A 57 13.72 -4.88 5.35
N SER A 58 13.48 -6.18 5.47
CA SER A 58 12.58 -6.90 4.56
C SER A 58 11.15 -6.35 4.64
N PRO A 59 10.37 -6.39 3.54
CA PRO A 59 8.98 -5.98 3.55
C PRO A 59 8.09 -7.02 4.25
N PHE A 60 6.91 -6.56 4.65
CA PHE A 60 5.78 -7.41 4.99
C PHE A 60 4.74 -7.42 3.86
N TYR A 61 3.83 -8.37 3.91
CA TYR A 61 2.72 -8.53 2.98
C TYR A 61 1.42 -8.69 3.77
N PRO A 62 0.36 -7.94 3.46
CA PRO A 62 -0.93 -8.12 4.11
C PRO A 62 -1.54 -9.45 3.65
N VAL A 63 -1.94 -10.28 4.61
CA VAL A 63 -2.52 -11.61 4.36
C VAL A 63 -4.03 -11.63 4.67
N ARG A 64 -4.45 -10.88 5.68
CA ARG A 64 -5.87 -10.80 6.09
C ARG A 64 -6.16 -9.45 6.71
N ALA A 65 -7.32 -8.89 6.42
CA ALA A 65 -7.84 -7.67 7.03
C ALA A 65 -9.28 -7.92 7.48
N ILE A 66 -9.60 -7.59 8.74
CA ILE A 66 -10.92 -7.81 9.34
C ILE A 66 -11.37 -6.51 10.01
N PRO A 67 -12.53 -5.95 9.63
CA PRO A 67 -13.14 -4.85 10.37
C PRO A 67 -13.75 -5.38 11.68
N VAL A 68 -13.67 -4.57 12.73
CA VAL A 68 -14.26 -4.85 14.04
C VAL A 68 -15.05 -3.62 14.50
N ASP A 69 -16.35 -3.79 14.64
CA ASP A 69 -17.22 -2.77 15.24
C ASP A 69 -17.18 -2.91 16.77
N LEU A 70 -16.45 -2.00 17.42
CA LEU A 70 -16.42 -1.89 18.88
C LEU A 70 -17.38 -0.80 19.39
N PHE A 71 -17.97 -0.01 18.50
CA PHE A 71 -18.74 1.18 18.86
C PHE A 71 -20.05 1.23 18.04
N PRO A 72 -21.02 0.35 18.36
CA PRO A 72 -22.28 0.31 17.65
C PRO A 72 -22.99 1.66 17.68
N SER A 73 -23.62 2.02 16.56
CA SER A 73 -24.28 3.33 16.36
C SER A 73 -23.33 4.52 16.28
N THR A 74 -22.04 4.29 16.01
CA THR A 74 -21.08 5.32 15.62
C THR A 74 -20.51 5.02 14.24
N ASP A 75 -19.88 6.02 13.60
CA ASP A 75 -19.15 5.82 12.34
C ASP A 75 -17.77 5.18 12.55
N HIS A 76 -17.39 4.87 13.79
CA HIS A 76 -16.07 4.38 14.13
C HIS A 76 -15.98 2.86 13.94
N CYS A 77 -14.96 2.42 13.21
CA CYS A 77 -14.69 1.01 12.99
C CYS A 77 -13.19 0.77 13.13
N GLU A 78 -12.83 -0.26 13.91
CA GLU A 78 -11.45 -0.72 14.04
C GLU A 78 -11.12 -1.66 12.88
N MET A 79 -9.86 -1.69 12.46
CA MET A 79 -9.35 -2.60 11.45
C MET A 79 -8.20 -3.41 12.02
N VAL A 80 -8.28 -4.74 11.92
CA VAL A 80 -7.19 -5.64 12.28
C VAL A 80 -6.58 -6.24 11.02
N ILE A 81 -5.30 -5.97 10.77
CA ILE A 81 -4.57 -6.52 9.63
C ILE A 81 -3.48 -7.47 10.12
N LEU A 82 -3.45 -8.67 9.56
CA LEU A 82 -2.33 -9.60 9.66
C LEU A 82 -1.38 -9.37 8.48
N PHE A 83 -0.13 -9.10 8.82
CA PHE A 83 0.99 -9.00 7.92
C PHE A 83 1.95 -10.18 8.13
N GLU A 84 2.48 -10.73 7.06
CA GLU A 84 3.48 -11.81 7.10
C GLU A 84 4.64 -11.55 6.14
N ARG A 85 5.74 -12.29 6.29
CA ARG A 85 6.86 -12.28 5.32
C ARG A 85 6.74 -13.47 4.36
N VAL A 86 7.41 -13.34 3.19
CA VAL A 86 7.43 -14.39 2.15
C VAL A 86 7.92 -15.72 2.74
N GLY A 87 7.27 -16.82 2.37
CA GLY A 87 7.64 -18.17 2.78
C GLY A 87 6.92 -18.69 4.04
N LEU A 88 6.06 -17.89 4.65
CA LEU A 88 5.27 -18.31 5.83
C LEU A 88 3.81 -18.61 5.53
N TYR A 89 3.29 -18.09 4.42
CA TYR A 89 1.91 -18.33 4.04
C TYR A 89 1.76 -19.78 3.56
N LYS A 90 1.31 -20.64 4.47
CA LYS A 90 0.74 -21.93 4.14
C LYS A 90 -0.79 -21.72 4.12
N PRO A 91 -1.45 -21.77 2.95
CA PRO A 91 -2.91 -21.75 2.91
C PRO A 91 -3.43 -22.81 3.88
N LEU A 92 -4.34 -22.42 4.78
CA LEU A 92 -5.00 -23.38 5.64
C LEU A 92 -5.72 -24.37 4.71
N ALA A 93 -5.36 -25.64 4.80
CA ALA A 93 -5.95 -26.69 3.96
C ALA A 93 -7.47 -26.64 4.09
N GLY A 94 -8.16 -26.13 3.07
CA GLY A 94 -9.60 -25.88 3.09
C GLY A 94 -10.06 -24.62 2.33
N THR A 95 -9.18 -23.65 2.08
CA THR A 95 -9.50 -22.52 1.17
C THR A 95 -8.85 -22.77 -0.17
N ALA A 96 -9.58 -23.38 -1.10
CA ALA A 96 -9.17 -23.45 -2.50
C ALA A 96 -9.17 -22.02 -3.07
N THR A 97 -7.97 -21.44 -3.23
CA THR A 97 -7.74 -20.39 -4.22
C THR A 97 -6.86 -21.04 -5.27
N ASP A 98 -7.37 -21.08 -6.51
CA ASP A 98 -6.69 -21.66 -7.66
C ASP A 98 -5.25 -21.19 -7.76
N SER A 99 -4.37 -22.15 -8.03
CA SER A 99 -2.94 -22.01 -8.18
C SER A 99 -2.58 -20.89 -9.15
N VAL A 100 -2.02 -19.80 -8.62
CA VAL A 100 -1.06 -18.99 -9.37
C VAL A 100 0.30 -19.23 -8.71
N GLU A 101 1.04 -20.19 -9.26
CA GLU A 101 2.49 -20.26 -9.07
C GLU A 101 3.12 -19.06 -9.79
N GLY A 102 3.05 -17.89 -9.16
CA GLY A 102 3.78 -16.70 -9.56
C GLY A 102 5.14 -16.73 -8.88
N ASN A 103 6.20 -16.93 -9.66
CA ASN A 103 7.56 -16.76 -9.17
C ASN A 103 7.75 -15.30 -8.71
N ALA A 104 8.44 -15.10 -7.59
CA ALA A 104 8.63 -13.77 -6.98
C ALA A 104 9.33 -12.75 -7.90
N ALA A 105 9.89 -13.20 -9.03
CA ALA A 105 10.54 -12.38 -10.03
C ALA A 105 9.56 -11.59 -10.93
N ASP A 106 8.29 -12.00 -11.05
CA ASP A 106 7.39 -11.45 -12.09
C ASP A 106 6.54 -10.26 -11.63
N ILE A 107 6.44 -9.99 -10.32
CA ILE A 107 5.63 -8.88 -9.78
C ILE A 107 6.33 -7.51 -9.96
N ALA A 108 7.63 -7.52 -10.31
CA ALA A 108 8.41 -6.30 -10.53
C ALA A 108 8.22 -5.68 -11.93
N ALA A 109 7.50 -6.33 -12.86
CA ALA A 109 7.50 -5.99 -14.28
C ALA A 109 6.20 -5.39 -14.86
N THR A 110 5.21 -4.99 -14.04
CA THR A 110 3.96 -4.37 -14.53
C THR A 110 3.73 -2.97 -13.97
N ALA A 111 4.71 -2.07 -14.18
CA ALA A 111 4.56 -0.63 -13.89
C ALA A 111 5.07 0.28 -15.02
N GLU A 112 5.30 -0.26 -16.22
CA GLU A 112 5.70 0.55 -17.38
C GLU A 112 4.91 0.13 -18.62
N GLN A 113 3.76 0.77 -18.88
CA GLN A 113 3.24 1.13 -20.21
C GLN A 113 1.84 1.78 -20.11
N GLU A 114 1.61 2.75 -21.02
CA GLU A 114 0.53 3.76 -21.10
C GLU A 114 0.85 5.04 -20.31
N GLU A 115 1.34 6.13 -20.90
CA GLU A 115 0.79 6.84 -22.06
C GLU A 115 1.88 7.69 -22.75
N ALA A 116 2.25 7.34 -23.97
CA ALA A 116 2.84 8.27 -24.95
C ALA A 116 2.72 7.67 -26.35
N THR A 117 1.69 8.06 -27.11
CA THR A 117 1.82 8.40 -28.55
C THR A 117 0.48 8.86 -29.12
N GLY A 118 0.49 10.02 -29.77
CA GLY A 118 -0.66 10.50 -30.56
C GLY A 118 -0.57 11.95 -31.02
N THR A 119 0.56 12.40 -31.54
CA THR A 119 0.69 13.66 -32.30
C THR A 119 0.25 13.49 -33.75
N ALA A 120 -0.52 14.45 -34.27
CA ALA A 120 -0.59 14.97 -35.66
C ALA A 120 -1.96 15.68 -35.83
N GLU A 121 -2.16 16.83 -36.48
CA GLU A 121 -1.32 17.81 -37.17
C GLU A 121 -2.25 18.98 -37.61
N GLN A 122 -1.65 20.05 -38.14
CA GLN A 122 -2.19 21.11 -39.03
C GLN A 122 -2.29 22.56 -38.49
N SER A 123 -1.12 23.20 -38.48
CA SER A 123 -0.72 24.37 -39.28
C SER A 123 -1.73 25.42 -39.81
N ALA A 124 -1.35 26.68 -39.54
CA ALA A 124 -1.43 27.88 -40.40
C ALA A 124 -2.84 28.49 -40.63
N SER A 125 -3.09 29.81 -40.71
CA SER A 125 -2.26 30.94 -41.12
C SER A 125 -2.98 32.29 -40.81
N THR A 126 -2.18 33.34 -40.71
CA THR A 126 -2.44 34.74 -41.11
C THR A 126 -3.42 35.68 -40.37
N SER A 127 -2.80 36.81 -40.01
CA SER A 127 -3.27 38.14 -39.66
C SER A 127 -4.44 38.74 -40.47
N ALA A 128 -5.29 39.50 -39.80
CA ALA A 128 -6.00 40.64 -40.39
C ALA A 128 -6.21 41.76 -39.36
N THR A 129 -6.18 42.98 -39.87
CA THR A 129 -6.01 44.28 -39.24
C THR A 129 -7.31 44.97 -38.80
N SER A 130 -7.10 46.02 -38.00
CA SER A 130 -7.79 47.34 -38.00
C SER A 130 -9.18 47.54 -37.36
N SER A 131 -9.15 48.51 -36.43
CA SER A 131 -9.96 49.75 -36.35
C SER A 131 -11.37 49.77 -35.70
N ALA A 132 -11.42 50.52 -34.60
CA ALA A 132 -12.17 51.76 -34.36
C ALA A 132 -13.70 51.77 -34.12
N SER A 133 -14.04 52.55 -33.07
CA SER A 133 -15.26 53.35 -32.83
C SER A 133 -16.55 52.64 -32.43
N LYS A 134 -17.01 52.87 -31.19
CA LYS A 134 -17.87 54.02 -30.85
C LYS A 134 -17.91 54.24 -29.33
#